data_AF-A0A415Z9Q5-F1
#
_entry.id   AF-A0A415Z9Q5-F1
#
_cell.length_a   1.000
_cell.length_b   1.000
_cell.length_c   1.000
_cell.angle_alpha   90.00
_cell.angle_beta   90.00
_cell.angle_gamma   90.00
#
_symmetry.space_group_name_H-M   'P 1'
#
loop_
_entity.id
_entity.type
_entity.pdbx_description
1 polymer ?
#
loop_
_entity_poly.entity_id
_entity_poly.type
_entity_poly.pdbx_seq_one_letter_code
_entity_poly.pdbx_strand_id
1 'polypeptide(L)'
;MTIDDIHAMQEQYVQAVVNAKSAGFDAVTFHAAHGNIMPEFFSTLYNKRTDWYGGSLENRVRFAREIVEMARKAVGPAYPLIMRISGDKVVIIGGGATGCESAEFFGAQEYELNVHRLKNFAGDLDITVTHNDKFHNKDVTIVEMMPELGIGMGDFEKRILFATLKENGVKSMVNTKVWNIDDGVVRVVDKNRGDVVELPADTVILAGGLRPTSIDTSNVTIPVYSIGDADRPGRIINALLQAYCTAREF
;
A
#
# COMPACT_ATOMS: atom_id res chain seq x y z
N MET A 1 -7.99 -19.67 18.23
CA MET A 1 -7.44 -18.87 19.35
C MET A 1 -8.47 -18.76 20.45
N THR A 2 -8.10 -19.14 21.67
CA THR A 2 -8.81 -18.81 22.90
C THR A 2 -8.62 -17.33 23.26
N ILE A 3 -9.31 -16.83 24.29
CA ILE A 3 -9.10 -15.46 24.79
C ILE A 3 -7.68 -15.32 25.37
N ASP A 4 -7.19 -16.35 26.06
CA ASP A 4 -5.83 -16.33 26.62
C ASP A 4 -4.76 -16.27 25.50
N ASP A 5 -4.97 -16.99 24.39
CA ASP A 5 -4.09 -16.89 23.22
C ASP A 5 -4.08 -15.48 22.62
N ILE A 6 -5.25 -14.81 22.61
CA ILE A 6 -5.38 -13.44 22.12
C ILE A 6 -4.53 -12.50 22.99
N HIS A 7 -4.72 -12.54 24.30
CA HIS A 7 -3.96 -11.69 25.23
C HIS A 7 -2.45 -11.95 25.14
N ALA A 8 -2.03 -13.22 25.12
CA ALA A 8 -0.63 -13.58 24.97
C ALA A 8 -0.03 -13.03 23.66
N MET A 9 -0.78 -13.10 22.55
CA MET A 9 -0.36 -12.53 21.27
C MET A 9 -0.23 -11.00 21.34
N GLN A 10 -1.18 -10.31 21.98
CA GLN A 10 -1.13 -8.85 22.16
C GLN A 10 0.12 -8.43 22.94
N GLU A 11 0.44 -9.16 24.02
CA GLU A 11 1.67 -8.95 24.80
C GLU A 11 2.94 -9.12 23.95
N GLN A 12 2.97 -10.14 23.08
CA GLN A 12 4.10 -10.36 22.17
C GLN A 12 4.28 -9.19 21.18
N TYR A 13 3.19 -8.67 20.61
CA TYR A 13 3.24 -7.48 19.75
C TYR A 13 3.80 -6.27 20.51
N VAL A 14 3.33 -6.04 21.73
CA VAL A 14 3.81 -4.93 22.57
C VAL A 14 5.28 -5.09 22.92
N GLN A 15 5.71 -6.30 23.28
CA GLN A 15 7.11 -6.58 23.56
C GLN A 15 8.00 -6.34 22.34
N ALA A 16 7.55 -6.71 21.14
CA ALA A 16 8.28 -6.42 19.91
C ALA A 16 8.45 -4.92 19.66
N VAL A 17 7.42 -4.12 19.96
CA VAL A 17 7.50 -2.65 19.88
C VAL A 17 8.49 -2.07 20.89
N VAL A 18 8.48 -2.57 22.13
CA VAL A 18 9.45 -2.17 23.17
C VAL A 18 10.88 -2.52 22.76
N ASN A 19 11.07 -3.71 22.19
CA ASN A 19 12.38 -4.15 21.70
C ASN A 19 12.88 -3.26 20.55
N ALA A 20 12.01 -2.92 19.59
CA ALA A 20 12.37 -2.04 18.47
C ALA A 20 12.79 -0.64 18.97
N LYS A 21 12.04 -0.04 19.90
CA LYS A 21 12.44 1.23 20.51
C LYS A 21 13.77 1.11 21.25
N SER A 22 13.96 0.05 22.03
CA SER A 22 15.18 -0.18 22.81
C SER A 22 16.41 -0.40 21.92
N ALA A 23 16.21 -0.94 20.71
CA ALA A 23 17.24 -1.10 19.69
C ALA A 23 17.57 0.19 18.92
N GLY A 24 16.84 1.28 19.17
CA GLY A 24 17.10 2.59 18.57
C GLY A 24 16.35 2.87 17.26
N PHE A 25 15.35 2.08 16.88
CA PHE A 25 14.49 2.40 15.73
C PHE A 25 13.60 3.61 16.03
N ASP A 26 13.45 4.53 15.06
CA ASP A 26 12.68 5.76 15.24
C ASP A 26 11.15 5.56 15.25
N ALA A 27 10.67 4.46 14.68
CA ALA A 27 9.24 4.16 14.56
C ALA A 27 9.00 2.66 14.39
N VAL A 28 7.75 2.23 14.60
CA VAL A 28 7.28 0.88 14.28
C VAL A 28 6.00 0.93 13.46
N THR A 29 5.88 -0.03 12.53
CA THR A 29 4.68 -0.21 11.71
C THR A 29 4.04 -1.56 12.04
N PHE A 30 2.82 -1.54 12.56
CA PHE A 30 1.98 -2.72 12.67
C PHE A 30 1.52 -3.13 11.27
N HIS A 31 1.83 -4.38 10.91
CA HIS A 31 1.39 -4.93 9.64
C HIS A 31 -0.03 -5.51 9.77
N ALA A 32 -1.02 -4.69 9.43
CA ALA A 32 -2.44 -5.07 9.48
C ALA A 32 -3.03 -5.22 8.07
N ALA A 33 -2.32 -5.94 7.20
CA ALA A 33 -2.70 -6.23 5.81
C ALA A 33 -2.26 -7.65 5.40
N HIS A 34 -2.59 -8.09 4.17
CA HIS A 34 -2.12 -9.32 3.51
C HIS A 34 -2.36 -10.62 4.30
N GLY A 35 -3.61 -10.88 4.67
CA GLY A 35 -3.96 -12.11 5.38
C GLY A 35 -3.26 -12.33 6.73
N ASN A 36 -2.63 -11.31 7.33
CA ASN A 36 -2.06 -11.42 8.67
C ASN A 36 -3.18 -11.48 9.73
N ILE A 37 -2.79 -11.85 10.96
CA ILE A 37 -3.73 -12.06 12.06
C ILE A 37 -4.65 -10.85 12.32
N MET A 38 -4.15 -9.61 12.23
CA MET A 38 -5.00 -8.42 12.44
C MET A 38 -6.13 -8.32 11.40
N PRO A 39 -5.86 -8.39 10.07
CA PRO A 39 -6.88 -8.53 9.03
C PRO A 39 -7.88 -9.67 9.25
N GLU A 40 -7.44 -10.82 9.77
CA GLU A 40 -8.35 -11.92 10.07
C GLU A 40 -9.39 -11.52 11.11
N PHE A 41 -8.99 -10.80 12.18
CA PHE A 41 -9.93 -10.23 13.15
C PHE A 41 -10.83 -9.16 12.53
N PHE A 42 -10.30 -8.33 11.64
CA PHE A 42 -11.07 -7.29 10.96
C PHE A 42 -12.11 -7.86 10.02
N SER A 43 -11.86 -8.99 9.37
CA SER A 43 -12.73 -9.48 8.30
C SER A 43 -13.96 -10.20 8.83
N THR A 44 -15.16 -9.85 8.35
CA THR A 44 -16.38 -10.64 8.60
C THR A 44 -16.34 -11.99 7.90
N LEU A 45 -15.44 -12.19 6.93
CA LEU A 45 -15.26 -13.45 6.23
C LEU A 45 -14.53 -14.48 7.12
N TYR A 46 -13.42 -14.08 7.76
CA TYR A 46 -12.60 -14.96 8.60
C TYR A 46 -13.02 -14.98 10.06
N ASN A 47 -13.39 -13.82 10.62
CA ASN A 47 -13.79 -13.72 12.01
C ASN A 47 -15.25 -14.13 12.20
N LYS A 48 -15.47 -15.43 12.46
CA LYS A 48 -16.78 -15.99 12.82
C LYS A 48 -17.01 -16.07 14.34
N ARG A 49 -16.21 -15.36 15.14
CA ARG A 49 -16.35 -15.39 16.60
C ARG A 49 -17.66 -14.70 17.02
N THR A 50 -18.22 -15.21 18.11
CA THR A 50 -19.44 -14.68 18.74
C THR A 50 -19.15 -13.98 20.07
N ASP A 51 -17.88 -13.84 20.44
CA ASP A 51 -17.43 -13.15 21.64
C ASP A 51 -17.07 -11.68 21.37
N TRP A 52 -16.42 -11.03 22.34
CA TRP A 52 -16.04 -9.61 22.31
C TRP A 52 -15.01 -9.25 21.24
N TYR A 53 -14.45 -10.23 20.53
CA TYR A 53 -13.52 -10.03 19.43
C TYR A 53 -14.14 -10.31 18.05
N GLY A 54 -15.44 -10.64 17.95
CA GLY A 54 -16.13 -10.89 16.68
C GLY A 54 -17.50 -10.23 16.56
N GLY A 55 -18.14 -10.41 15.40
CA GLY A 55 -19.44 -9.83 15.08
C GLY A 55 -19.34 -8.36 14.66
N SER A 56 -19.66 -7.43 15.58
CA SER A 56 -19.70 -6.00 15.28
C SER A 56 -18.33 -5.46 14.85
N LEU A 57 -18.31 -4.34 14.12
CA LEU A 57 -17.05 -3.69 13.74
C LEU A 57 -16.20 -3.34 14.97
N GLU A 58 -16.82 -2.80 16.02
CA GLU A 58 -16.15 -2.45 17.27
C GLU A 58 -15.41 -3.64 17.90
N ASN A 59 -16.05 -4.82 17.91
CA ASN A 59 -15.46 -6.04 18.44
C ASN A 59 -14.35 -6.57 17.52
N ARG A 60 -14.55 -6.53 16.20
CA ARG A 60 -13.55 -6.99 15.22
C ARG A 60 -12.26 -6.17 15.23
N VAL A 61 -12.34 -4.85 15.46
CA VAL A 61 -11.14 -4.00 15.57
C VAL A 61 -10.53 -4.00 16.97
N ARG A 62 -11.22 -4.56 17.98
CA ARG A 62 -10.80 -4.58 19.39
C ARG A 62 -9.40 -5.13 19.57
N PHE A 63 -9.09 -6.24 18.90
CA PHE A 63 -7.77 -6.88 18.96
C PHE A 63 -6.63 -5.90 18.62
N ALA A 64 -6.71 -5.22 17.47
CA ALA A 64 -5.68 -4.29 17.04
C ALA A 64 -5.67 -2.99 17.86
N ARG A 65 -6.85 -2.51 18.27
CA ARG A 65 -6.99 -1.33 19.12
C ARG A 65 -6.27 -1.53 20.46
N GLU A 66 -6.51 -2.66 21.13
CA GLU A 66 -5.89 -3.00 22.42
C GLU A 66 -4.36 -3.10 22.30
N ILE A 67 -3.84 -3.67 21.22
CA ILE A 67 -2.39 -3.70 20.94
C ILE A 67 -1.82 -2.29 20.86
N VAL A 68 -2.45 -1.40 20.09
CA VAL A 68 -1.98 -0.02 19.92
C VAL A 68 -2.06 0.74 21.25
N GLU A 69 -3.12 0.56 22.03
CA GLU A 69 -3.27 1.18 23.35
C GLU A 69 -2.19 0.70 24.34
N MET A 70 -1.94 -0.61 24.40
CA MET A 70 -0.91 -1.20 25.25
C MET A 70 0.49 -0.76 24.80
N ALA A 71 0.77 -0.78 23.50
CA ALA A 71 2.04 -0.34 22.94
C ALA A 71 2.26 1.15 23.25
N ARG A 72 1.26 2.01 23.03
CA ARG A 72 1.32 3.44 23.34
C ARG A 72 1.65 3.71 24.81
N LYS A 73 1.07 2.95 25.73
CA LYS A 73 1.40 3.01 27.16
C LYS A 73 2.87 2.63 27.41
N ALA A 74 3.39 1.61 26.73
CA ALA A 74 4.75 1.10 26.92
C ALA A 74 5.83 2.04 26.35
N VAL A 75 5.59 2.67 25.19
CA VAL A 75 6.61 3.50 24.51
C VAL A 75 6.43 5.01 24.70
N GLY A 76 5.35 5.45 25.33
CA GLY A 76 5.03 6.85 25.57
C GLY A 76 4.46 7.58 24.35
N PRO A 77 4.01 8.84 24.49
CA PRO A 77 3.24 9.55 23.47
C PRO A 77 4.05 10.00 22.25
N ALA A 78 5.37 10.18 22.39
CA ALA A 78 6.22 10.73 21.34
C ALA A 78 6.68 9.67 20.31
N TYR A 79 6.64 8.38 20.64
CA TYR A 79 7.15 7.33 19.75
C TYR A 79 6.13 7.02 18.63
N PRO A 80 6.46 7.17 17.34
CA PRO A 80 5.52 6.90 16.25
C PRO A 80 5.09 5.43 16.20
N LEU A 81 3.78 5.22 16.20
CA LEU A 81 3.13 3.92 15.99
C LEU A 81 2.29 4.03 14.72
N ILE A 82 2.67 3.30 13.68
CA ILE A 82 2.02 3.34 12.37
C ILE A 82 1.26 2.04 12.20
N MET A 83 0.06 2.07 11.62
CA MET A 83 -0.66 0.86 11.24
C MET A 83 -0.92 0.86 9.73
N ARG A 84 -0.46 -0.20 9.06
CA ARG A 84 -0.72 -0.41 7.64
C ARG A 84 -1.99 -1.24 7.50
N ILE A 85 -3.10 -0.62 7.10
CA ILE A 85 -4.40 -1.29 6.90
C ILE A 85 -4.68 -1.43 5.40
N SER A 86 -5.34 -2.52 5.04
CA SER A 86 -5.93 -2.76 3.73
C SER A 86 -7.39 -2.29 3.71
N GLY A 87 -7.76 -1.27 2.91
CA GLY A 87 -9.16 -0.98 2.64
C GLY A 87 -9.72 -1.78 1.46
N ASP A 88 -11.05 -1.78 1.30
CA ASP A 88 -11.82 -2.59 0.35
C ASP A 88 -12.14 -1.84 -0.95
N LYS A 89 -12.27 -0.50 -0.89
CA LYS A 89 -12.54 0.37 -2.05
C LYS A 89 -11.37 1.31 -2.29
N VAL A 90 -10.52 0.95 -3.24
CA VAL A 90 -9.25 1.61 -3.50
C VAL A 90 -9.35 2.47 -4.75
N VAL A 91 -9.16 3.78 -4.60
CA VAL A 91 -8.99 4.70 -5.75
C VAL A 91 -7.52 5.09 -5.86
N ILE A 92 -6.94 4.81 -7.02
CA ILE A 92 -5.54 5.13 -7.33
C ILE A 92 -5.52 6.29 -8.30
N ILE A 93 -4.89 7.39 -7.89
CA ILE A 93 -4.82 8.63 -8.65
C ILE A 93 -3.48 8.68 -9.35
N GLY A 94 -3.49 8.55 -10.67
CA GLY A 94 -2.30 8.40 -11.52
C GLY A 94 -2.19 6.98 -12.05
N GLY A 95 -2.09 6.87 -13.37
CA GLY A 95 -2.00 5.64 -14.14
C GLY A 95 -0.63 5.42 -14.78
N GLY A 96 0.42 6.07 -14.27
CA GLY A 96 1.81 5.71 -14.61
C GLY A 96 2.22 4.36 -14.02
N ALA A 97 3.49 3.97 -14.20
CA ALA A 97 4.01 2.68 -13.72
C ALA A 97 3.66 2.41 -12.24
N THR A 98 3.97 3.35 -11.34
CA THR A 98 3.67 3.25 -9.90
C THR A 98 2.18 3.02 -9.62
N GLY A 99 1.30 3.71 -10.34
CA GLY A 99 -0.14 3.60 -10.16
C GLY A 99 -0.67 2.24 -10.63
N CYS A 100 -0.22 1.78 -11.80
CA CYS A 100 -0.61 0.47 -12.34
C CYS A 100 -0.06 -0.70 -11.50
N GLU A 101 1.19 -0.63 -11.03
CA GLU A 101 1.78 -1.65 -10.14
C GLU A 101 1.07 -1.67 -8.78
N SER A 102 0.73 -0.50 -8.24
CA SER A 102 -0.09 -0.40 -7.03
C SER A 102 -1.46 -1.06 -7.27
N ALA A 103 -2.07 -0.82 -8.43
CA ALA A 103 -3.36 -1.40 -8.76
C ALA A 103 -3.30 -2.92 -8.93
N GLU A 104 -2.22 -3.45 -9.50
CA GLU A 104 -1.98 -4.88 -9.56
C GLU A 104 -1.86 -5.47 -8.16
N PHE A 105 -1.09 -4.83 -7.28
CA PHE A 105 -0.91 -5.25 -5.90
C PHE A 105 -2.21 -5.25 -5.10
N PHE A 106 -3.02 -4.20 -5.21
CA PHE A 106 -4.29 -4.09 -4.49
C PHE A 106 -5.42 -4.90 -5.14
N GLY A 107 -5.34 -5.15 -6.45
CA GLY A 107 -6.30 -5.97 -7.19
C GLY A 107 -5.98 -7.46 -7.15
N ALA A 108 -4.77 -7.83 -6.75
CA ALA A 108 -4.33 -9.22 -6.69
C ALA A 108 -5.30 -10.07 -5.87
N GLN A 109 -5.77 -11.15 -6.50
CA GLN A 109 -6.55 -12.17 -5.83
C GLN A 109 -5.62 -12.92 -4.86
N GLU A 110 -5.99 -13.03 -3.59
CA GLU A 110 -5.16 -13.79 -2.64
C GLU A 110 -5.26 -15.28 -2.98
N TYR A 111 -4.10 -15.87 -3.30
CA TYR A 111 -3.97 -17.32 -3.46
C TYR A 111 -3.82 -17.95 -2.08
N GLU A 112 -4.55 -19.04 -1.84
CA GLU A 112 -4.36 -19.84 -0.63
C GLU A 112 -3.21 -20.82 -0.88
N LEU A 113 -2.10 -20.61 -0.17
CA LEU A 113 -0.92 -21.48 -0.20
C LEU A 113 -1.10 -22.59 0.83
N ASN A 114 -1.48 -23.77 0.37
CA ASN A 114 -1.55 -24.96 1.20
C ASN A 114 -0.21 -25.69 1.17
N VAL A 115 0.58 -25.54 2.24
CA VAL A 115 1.83 -26.29 2.40
C VAL A 115 1.49 -27.66 2.99
N HIS A 116 1.46 -28.70 2.15
CA HIS A 116 1.10 -30.05 2.58
C HIS A 116 2.21 -30.73 3.38
N ARG A 117 3.48 -30.37 3.10
CA ARG A 117 4.62 -30.97 3.77
C ARG A 117 5.88 -30.11 3.63
N LEU A 118 6.59 -29.92 4.74
CA LEU A 118 7.91 -29.29 4.78
C LEU A 118 8.88 -30.27 5.41
N LYS A 119 9.59 -31.04 4.58
CA LYS A 119 10.43 -32.15 5.07
C LYS A 119 11.85 -31.74 5.44
N ASN A 120 12.36 -30.60 4.96
CA ASN A 120 13.57 -29.89 5.40
C ASN A 120 13.66 -28.53 4.67
N PHE A 121 14.39 -27.55 5.23
CA PHE A 121 14.64 -26.22 4.63
C PHE A 121 15.35 -26.25 3.25
N ALA A 122 15.76 -27.42 2.77
CA ALA A 122 16.65 -27.60 1.62
C ALA A 122 16.07 -28.44 0.47
N GLY A 123 14.75 -28.46 0.27
CA GLY A 123 14.22 -28.66 -1.09
C GLY A 123 13.31 -29.84 -1.38
N ASP A 124 12.25 -30.05 -0.59
CA ASP A 124 11.01 -30.60 -1.15
C ASP A 124 9.84 -29.89 -0.45
N LEU A 125 9.35 -28.83 -1.10
CA LEU A 125 8.23 -28.02 -0.64
C LEU A 125 7.00 -28.40 -1.47
N ASP A 126 6.11 -29.19 -0.87
CA ASP A 126 4.85 -29.59 -1.50
C ASP A 126 3.81 -28.50 -1.24
N ILE A 127 3.72 -27.54 -2.17
CA ILE A 127 2.74 -26.44 -2.13
C ILE A 127 1.65 -26.75 -3.15
N THR A 128 0.40 -26.78 -2.67
CA THR A 128 -0.73 -26.57 -3.56
C THR A 128 -1.14 -25.11 -3.50
N VAL A 129 -1.05 -24.42 -4.63
CA VAL A 129 -1.62 -23.10 -4.80
C VAL A 129 -3.08 -23.29 -5.20
N THR A 130 -4.01 -22.95 -4.32
CA THR A 130 -5.44 -22.97 -4.67
C THR A 130 -5.89 -21.54 -4.89
N HIS A 131 -6.48 -21.29 -6.07
CA HIS A 131 -7.18 -20.04 -6.32
C HIS A 131 -8.41 -20.00 -5.41
N ASN A 132 -8.49 -19.00 -4.53
CA ASN A 132 -9.55 -18.93 -3.53
C ASN A 132 -10.64 -17.97 -3.99
N ASP A 133 -11.66 -18.54 -4.65
CA ASP A 133 -12.86 -17.83 -5.12
C ASP A 133 -13.68 -17.16 -4.00
N LYS A 134 -13.35 -17.39 -2.71
CA LYS A 134 -14.04 -16.79 -1.56
C LYS A 134 -13.42 -15.45 -1.15
N PHE A 135 -12.26 -15.07 -1.67
CA PHE A 135 -11.72 -13.73 -1.42
C PHE A 135 -12.54 -12.68 -2.15
N HIS A 136 -12.94 -11.64 -1.43
CA HIS A 136 -13.53 -10.46 -2.03
C HIS A 136 -12.41 -9.68 -2.72
N ASN A 137 -12.36 -9.67 -4.06
CA ASN A 137 -11.47 -8.76 -4.78
C ASN A 137 -11.78 -7.33 -4.31
N LYS A 138 -10.75 -6.57 -3.93
CA LYS A 138 -10.93 -5.16 -3.62
C LYS A 138 -11.49 -4.45 -4.85
N ASP A 139 -12.37 -3.49 -4.63
CA ASP A 139 -12.85 -2.64 -5.71
C ASP A 139 -11.78 -1.58 -6.00
N VAL A 140 -10.89 -1.91 -6.94
CA VAL A 140 -9.77 -1.04 -7.31
C VAL A 140 -10.11 -0.28 -8.58
N THR A 141 -10.00 1.05 -8.53
CA THR A 141 -10.17 1.94 -9.68
C THR A 141 -8.94 2.83 -9.86
N ILE A 142 -8.33 2.80 -11.04
CA ILE A 142 -7.28 3.73 -11.46
C ILE A 142 -7.92 4.94 -12.15
N VAL A 143 -7.55 6.14 -11.75
CA VAL A 143 -7.97 7.41 -12.35
C VAL A 143 -6.76 8.09 -12.96
N GLU A 144 -6.76 8.30 -14.28
CA GLU A 144 -5.67 8.90 -15.05
C GLU A 144 -6.17 10.08 -15.88
N MET A 145 -5.46 11.20 -15.78
CA MET A 145 -5.79 12.45 -16.46
C MET A 145 -5.38 12.44 -17.95
N MET A 146 -4.46 11.56 -18.31
CA MET A 146 -3.94 11.32 -19.65
C MET A 146 -4.84 10.32 -20.42
N PRO A 147 -4.74 10.26 -21.76
CA PRO A 147 -5.61 9.41 -22.58
C PRO A 147 -5.35 7.91 -22.48
N GLU A 148 -4.23 7.50 -21.88
CA GLU A 148 -3.87 6.11 -21.69
C GLU A 148 -3.12 5.92 -20.37
N LEU A 149 -3.15 4.68 -19.88
CA LEU A 149 -2.34 4.23 -18.75
C LEU A 149 -0.91 3.86 -19.22
N GLY A 150 0.01 3.82 -18.27
CA GLY A 150 1.38 3.34 -18.47
C GLY A 150 2.20 4.21 -19.42
N ILE A 151 1.91 5.51 -19.52
CA ILE A 151 2.73 6.42 -20.35
C ILE A 151 4.17 6.38 -19.86
N GLY A 152 5.08 6.01 -20.76
CA GLY A 152 6.50 5.86 -20.45
C GLY A 152 6.91 4.48 -19.94
N MET A 153 5.99 3.52 -19.82
CA MET A 153 6.38 2.11 -19.62
C MET A 153 6.91 1.49 -20.91
N GLY A 154 7.73 0.45 -20.79
CA GLY A 154 8.10 -0.39 -21.92
C GLY A 154 6.92 -1.26 -22.36
N ASP A 155 6.87 -1.60 -23.65
CA ASP A 155 5.73 -2.27 -24.27
C ASP A 155 5.51 -3.69 -23.71
N PHE A 156 6.58 -4.39 -23.35
CA PHE A 156 6.49 -5.76 -22.83
C PHE A 156 5.92 -5.76 -21.41
N GLU A 157 6.44 -4.89 -20.54
CA GLU A 157 5.99 -4.73 -19.16
C GLU A 157 4.53 -4.26 -19.11
N LYS A 158 4.18 -3.29 -19.96
CA LYS A 158 2.80 -2.76 -20.07
C LYS A 158 1.81 -3.86 -20.45
N ARG A 159 2.17 -4.77 -21.36
CA ARG A 159 1.30 -5.88 -21.78
C ARG A 159 1.03 -6.88 -20.67
N ILE A 160 2.07 -7.28 -19.92
CA ILE A 160 1.93 -8.22 -18.80
C ILE A 160 1.05 -7.60 -17.72
N LEU A 161 1.41 -6.39 -17.28
CA LEU A 161 0.69 -5.69 -16.23
C LEU A 161 -0.79 -5.50 -16.57
N PHE A 162 -1.12 -5.10 -17.80
CA PHE A 162 -2.52 -4.85 -18.17
C PHE A 162 -3.32 -6.14 -18.31
N ALA A 163 -2.68 -7.27 -18.66
CA ALA A 163 -3.33 -8.57 -18.60
C ALA A 163 -3.69 -8.92 -17.14
N THR A 164 -2.76 -8.73 -16.20
CA THR A 164 -3.00 -8.96 -14.77
C THR A 164 -4.09 -8.05 -14.21
N LEU A 165 -4.05 -6.74 -14.51
CA LEU A 165 -5.07 -5.78 -14.06
C LEU A 165 -6.47 -6.19 -14.54
N LYS A 166 -6.59 -6.65 -15.79
CA LYS A 166 -7.85 -7.10 -16.36
C LYS A 166 -8.35 -8.39 -15.71
N GLU A 167 -7.46 -9.35 -15.48
CA GLU A 167 -7.77 -10.62 -14.79
C GLU A 167 -8.26 -10.36 -13.36
N ASN A 168 -7.63 -9.42 -12.66
CA ASN A 168 -8.01 -8.99 -11.31
C ASN A 168 -9.28 -8.12 -11.25
N GLY A 169 -9.86 -7.73 -12.39
CA GLY A 169 -11.06 -6.89 -12.44
C GLY A 169 -10.82 -5.42 -12.06
N VAL A 170 -9.59 -4.93 -12.18
CA VAL A 170 -9.25 -3.53 -11.89
C VAL A 170 -9.93 -2.61 -12.92
N LYS A 171 -10.65 -1.60 -12.43
CA LYS A 171 -11.31 -0.59 -13.26
C LYS A 171 -10.32 0.52 -13.60
N SER A 172 -10.48 1.15 -14.76
CA SER A 172 -9.69 2.33 -15.11
C SER A 172 -10.52 3.42 -15.77
N MET A 173 -10.17 4.66 -15.48
CA MET A 173 -10.78 5.88 -16.02
C MET A 173 -9.67 6.79 -16.56
N VAL A 174 -9.45 6.77 -17.87
CA VAL A 174 -8.51 7.66 -18.56
C VAL A 174 -9.19 8.99 -18.93
N ASN A 175 -8.42 10.01 -19.34
CA ASN A 175 -8.91 11.37 -19.56
C ASN A 175 -9.72 11.93 -18.39
N THR A 176 -9.48 11.45 -17.17
CA THR A 176 -10.31 11.71 -16.00
C THR A 176 -9.47 12.39 -14.92
N LYS A 177 -9.92 13.55 -14.45
CA LYS A 177 -9.25 14.33 -13.42
C LYS A 177 -9.95 14.15 -12.08
N VAL A 178 -9.19 13.97 -11.01
CA VAL A 178 -9.74 14.05 -9.65
C VAL A 178 -10.02 15.51 -9.32
N TRP A 179 -11.28 15.79 -8.96
CA TRP A 179 -11.75 17.13 -8.59
C TRP A 179 -11.70 17.35 -7.07
N ASN A 180 -12.18 16.39 -6.28
CA ASN A 180 -12.16 16.46 -4.82
C ASN A 180 -12.00 15.07 -4.19
N ILE A 181 -11.45 15.04 -2.97
CA ILE A 181 -11.38 13.86 -2.11
C ILE A 181 -12.02 14.25 -0.78
N ASP A 182 -13.15 13.63 -0.44
CA ASP A 182 -13.84 13.81 0.85
C ASP A 182 -13.90 12.47 1.60
N ASP A 183 -14.46 12.48 2.81
CA ASP A 183 -14.64 11.27 3.61
C ASP A 183 -15.49 10.22 2.88
N GLY A 184 -14.91 9.06 2.61
CA GLY A 184 -15.56 7.94 1.94
C GLY A 184 -15.77 8.09 0.41
N VAL A 185 -15.37 9.21 -0.21
CA VAL A 185 -15.67 9.47 -1.65
C VAL A 185 -14.58 10.28 -2.37
N VAL A 186 -14.24 9.85 -3.58
CA VAL A 186 -13.41 10.60 -4.54
C VAL A 186 -14.29 11.06 -5.70
N ARG A 187 -14.32 12.37 -5.95
CA ARG A 187 -15.04 12.95 -7.10
C ARG A 187 -14.11 13.14 -8.27
N VAL A 188 -14.51 12.64 -9.42
CA VAL A 188 -13.72 12.70 -10.65
C VAL A 188 -14.52 13.36 -11.78
N VAL A 189 -13.82 13.98 -12.73
CA VAL A 189 -14.40 14.68 -13.86
C VAL A 189 -13.73 14.18 -15.14
N ASP A 190 -14.54 13.63 -16.05
CA ASP A 190 -14.07 13.31 -17.40
C ASP A 190 -13.76 14.62 -18.14
N LYS A 191 -12.54 14.77 -18.64
CA LYS A 191 -12.06 16.01 -19.28
C LYS A 191 -12.74 16.28 -20.64
N ASN A 192 -13.32 15.26 -21.26
CA ASN A 192 -14.01 15.37 -22.54
C ASN A 192 -15.51 15.62 -22.37
N ARG A 193 -16.12 15.07 -21.31
CA ARG A 193 -17.58 15.16 -21.07
C ARG A 193 -17.95 16.24 -20.06
N GLY A 194 -17.10 16.52 -19.07
CA GLY A 194 -17.34 17.50 -18.01
C GLY A 194 -18.22 16.99 -16.86
N ASP A 195 -18.73 15.76 -16.94
CA ASP A 195 -19.58 15.16 -15.90
C ASP A 195 -18.77 14.80 -14.65
N VAL A 196 -19.32 15.13 -13.48
CA VAL A 196 -18.77 14.74 -12.17
C VAL A 196 -19.30 13.34 -11.81
N VAL A 197 -18.38 12.41 -11.53
CA VAL A 197 -18.69 11.06 -11.07
C VAL A 197 -18.15 10.89 -9.65
N GLU A 198 -18.96 10.32 -8.77
CA GLU A 198 -18.55 9.98 -7.40
C GLU A 198 -18.10 8.53 -7.33
N LEU A 199 -16.87 8.32 -6.84
CA LEU A 199 -16.28 7.00 -6.59
C LEU A 199 -16.20 6.77 -5.08
N PRO A 200 -16.97 5.85 -4.50
CA PRO A 200 -16.81 5.48 -3.10
C PRO A 200 -15.41 4.93 -2.86
N ALA A 201 -14.69 5.45 -1.86
CA ALA A 201 -13.32 5.07 -1.56
C ALA A 201 -13.07 5.08 -0.06
N ASP A 202 -12.54 3.98 0.48
CA ASP A 202 -12.00 3.94 1.84
C ASP A 202 -10.47 4.11 1.85
N THR A 203 -9.84 3.90 0.69
CA THR A 203 -8.40 4.02 0.48
C THR A 203 -8.15 4.83 -0.77
N VAL A 204 -7.38 5.92 -0.65
CA VAL A 204 -6.95 6.73 -1.78
C VAL A 204 -5.43 6.70 -1.87
N ILE A 205 -4.91 6.32 -3.02
CA ILE A 205 -3.46 6.27 -3.28
C ILE A 205 -3.11 7.36 -4.28
N LEU A 206 -2.22 8.27 -3.87
CA LEU A 206 -1.70 9.33 -4.72
C LEU A 206 -0.44 8.85 -5.44
N ALA A 207 -0.60 8.38 -6.67
CA ALA A 207 0.47 7.97 -7.59
C ALA A 207 0.59 8.95 -8.78
N GLY A 208 0.28 10.23 -8.52
CA GLY A 208 0.29 11.29 -9.51
C GLY A 208 1.70 11.77 -9.87
N GLY A 209 1.78 12.68 -10.84
CA GLY A 209 3.05 13.26 -11.28
C GLY A 209 3.79 14.01 -10.17
N LEU A 210 5.11 13.91 -10.19
CA LEU A 210 6.01 14.62 -9.29
C LEU A 210 6.27 16.05 -9.79
N ARG A 211 6.67 16.93 -8.87
CA ARG A 211 7.21 18.26 -9.19
C ARG A 211 8.60 18.40 -8.56
N PRO A 212 9.55 19.06 -9.24
CA PRO A 212 10.83 19.40 -8.63
C PRO A 212 10.64 20.15 -7.32
N THR A 213 11.52 19.89 -6.37
CA THR A 213 11.66 20.69 -5.16
C THR A 213 13.09 21.19 -5.10
N SER A 214 13.26 22.49 -4.93
CA SER A 214 14.56 23.12 -4.74
C SER A 214 14.78 23.46 -3.27
N ILE A 215 16.05 23.52 -2.88
CA ILE A 215 16.50 24.00 -1.57
C ILE A 215 17.21 25.33 -1.81
N ASP A 216 17.05 26.28 -0.89
CA ASP A 216 17.82 27.52 -0.93
C ASP A 216 19.30 27.23 -0.65
N THR A 217 20.13 27.47 -1.64
CA THR A 217 21.59 27.24 -1.60
C THR A 217 22.37 28.55 -1.58
N SER A 218 21.71 29.69 -1.38
CA SER A 218 22.32 31.02 -1.41
C SER A 218 23.47 31.21 -0.41
N ASN A 219 23.42 30.52 0.74
CA ASN A 219 24.43 30.60 1.79
C ASN A 219 25.57 29.56 1.65
N VAL A 220 25.60 28.79 0.56
CA VAL A 220 26.59 27.74 0.35
C VAL A 220 27.77 28.27 -0.46
N THR A 221 28.98 28.16 0.07
CA THR A 221 30.20 28.70 -0.54
C THR A 221 30.93 27.69 -1.46
N ILE A 222 30.40 26.47 -1.57
CA ILE A 222 30.92 25.42 -2.45
C ILE A 222 30.00 25.25 -3.68
N PRO A 223 30.50 24.75 -4.82
CA PRO A 223 29.64 24.44 -5.97
C PRO A 223 28.51 23.48 -5.59
N VAL A 224 27.28 23.81 -5.99
CA VAL A 224 26.08 23.00 -5.76
C VAL A 224 25.44 22.66 -7.10
N TYR A 225 25.09 21.38 -7.28
CA TYR A 225 24.46 20.85 -8.49
C TYR A 225 23.13 20.21 -8.12
N SER A 226 22.08 20.54 -8.86
CA SER A 226 20.80 19.83 -8.78
C SER A 226 20.81 18.67 -9.77
N ILE A 227 20.50 17.46 -9.31
CA ILE A 227 20.47 16.25 -10.13
C ILE A 227 19.21 15.43 -9.85
N GLY A 228 18.80 14.61 -10.81
CA GLY A 228 17.63 13.74 -10.69
C GLY A 228 16.32 14.53 -10.62
N ASP A 229 15.37 14.01 -9.85
CA ASP A 229 14.01 14.57 -9.78
C ASP A 229 13.95 15.97 -9.14
N ALA A 230 14.99 16.37 -8.39
CA ALA A 230 15.13 17.72 -7.85
C ALA A 230 15.39 18.78 -8.93
N ASP A 231 15.97 18.38 -10.07
CA ASP A 231 16.13 19.21 -11.26
C ASP A 231 14.89 19.07 -12.16
N ARG A 232 14.63 17.85 -12.62
CA ARG A 232 13.49 17.54 -13.48
C ARG A 232 13.00 16.12 -13.22
N PRO A 233 11.71 15.90 -12.89
CA PRO A 233 11.22 14.58 -12.58
C PRO A 233 11.37 13.69 -13.80
N GLY A 234 11.92 12.50 -13.58
CA GLY A 234 12.27 11.61 -14.66
C GLY A 234 12.28 10.16 -14.21
N ARG A 235 13.05 9.36 -14.94
CA ARG A 235 13.28 7.95 -14.59
C ARG A 235 14.60 7.84 -13.86
N ILE A 236 14.77 6.75 -13.12
CA ILE A 236 16.03 6.44 -12.42
C ILE A 236 17.25 6.50 -13.35
N ILE A 237 17.10 6.05 -14.61
CA ILE A 237 18.20 6.13 -15.60
C ILE A 237 18.64 7.56 -15.89
N ASN A 238 17.71 8.53 -15.88
CA ASN A 238 18.03 9.94 -16.08
C ASN A 238 18.81 10.48 -14.90
N ALA A 239 18.40 10.14 -13.67
CA ALA A 239 19.09 10.55 -12.45
C ALA A 239 20.51 9.96 -12.38
N LEU A 240 20.66 8.68 -12.71
CA LEU A 240 21.97 8.01 -12.77
C LEU A 240 22.89 8.64 -13.82
N LEU A 241 22.36 8.92 -15.02
CA LEU A 241 23.13 9.55 -16.08
C LEU A 241 23.54 10.98 -15.72
N GLN A 242 22.63 11.78 -15.17
CA GLN A 242 22.92 13.13 -14.68
C GLN A 242 24.02 13.08 -13.61
N ALA A 243 23.88 12.22 -12.59
CA ALA A 243 24.88 12.05 -11.54
C ALA A 243 26.26 11.69 -12.12
N TYR A 244 26.31 10.75 -13.06
CA TYR A 244 27.54 10.33 -13.72
C TYR A 244 28.20 11.47 -14.52
N CYS A 245 27.43 12.21 -15.31
CA CYS A 245 27.93 13.33 -16.09
C CYS A 245 28.44 14.45 -15.18
N THR A 246 27.65 14.85 -14.18
CA THR A 246 28.03 15.89 -13.20
C THR A 246 29.30 15.51 -12.44
N ALA A 247 29.48 14.24 -12.07
CA ALA A 247 30.68 13.78 -11.38
C ALA A 247 31.95 13.78 -12.28
N ARG A 248 31.79 13.67 -13.60
CA ARG A 248 32.91 13.63 -14.57
C ARG A 248 33.34 14.99 -15.11
N GLU A 249 32.57 16.03 -14.86
CA GLU A 249 32.96 17.41 -15.17
C GLU A 249 34.00 17.96 -14.16
N PHE A 250 34.45 17.11 -13.23
CA PHE A 250 35.54 17.29 -12.27
C PHE A 250 36.64 16.24 -12.47
#